data_AF-A0A395IY65-F1
#
_entry.id   AF-A0A395IY65-F1
#
_cell.length_a   1.000
_cell.length_b   1.000
_cell.length_c   1.000
_cell.angle_alpha   90.00
_cell.angle_beta   90.00
_cell.angle_gamma   90.00
#
_symmetry.space_group_name_H-M   'P 1'
#
loop_
_entity.id
_entity.type
_entity.pdbx_description
1 polymer ?
#
loop_
_entity_poly.entity_id
_entity_poly.type
_entity_poly.pdbx_seq_one_letter_code
_entity_poly.pdbx_strand_id
1 'polypeptide(L)'
;MNAIIRSRNHGKVSIAVILSYVFDWIILIIAGALGAVFAYQTPNKRPFSLVDPDISYPHQNHEKISTALLGVLALVVPAIIILLVTFTLVPGPTVPKSVPSALIWKRKLWELHASLLGLGLSLALAFVITNGMKNLFGRPRPDLISRCDPDMANIAKYAVGGGNRPEGIVLVEAGICRQTDKYTLEDGFRSYPSGHSSFSAAGLVYLSLFLASKLALTVPFLAPRAYTSDSTPYHSAFPSRNPPRHQRHDSELSGKQIDISTALASGYNDKMVASRNQAAAPPLYLLLIAIIPTLLSVYVCSTRFSDFRHHGFDILFGFLIGTTVAFFSFRFYHLPISQGAGWSWGPRSADRAFWAGVGVGSYVSSASSPVGGVHHDKNTSYESNVTRPGDLEEGGLEGTHGHNRNDDIELLPRSVQARVV
;
A
#
# COMPACT_ATOMS: atom_id res chain seq x y z
N MET A 1 -14.04 42.73 1.35
CA MET A 1 -14.93 41.63 0.91
C MET A 1 -14.68 41.11 -0.52
N ASN A 2 -13.96 41.83 -1.41
CA ASN A 2 -13.81 41.44 -2.83
C ASN A 2 -12.55 40.61 -3.19
N ALA A 3 -12.01 39.80 -2.26
CA ALA A 3 -10.76 39.05 -2.44
C ALA A 3 -10.90 37.51 -2.33
N ILE A 4 -12.12 36.98 -2.17
CA ILE A 4 -12.36 35.54 -1.93
C ILE A 4 -13.10 34.87 -3.11
N ILE A 5 -13.01 35.45 -4.32
CA ILE A 5 -13.60 34.88 -5.55
C ILE A 5 -12.61 35.01 -6.73
N ARG A 6 -11.36 34.53 -6.58
CA ARG A 6 -10.39 34.51 -7.70
C ARG A 6 -9.37 33.36 -7.73
N SER A 7 -9.73 32.17 -7.25
CA SER A 7 -9.07 30.92 -7.66
C SER A 7 -10.04 29.74 -7.68
N ARG A 8 -10.89 29.71 -8.71
CA ARG A 8 -11.76 28.54 -8.99
C ARG A 8 -12.08 28.42 -10.48
N ASN A 9 -11.02 28.27 -11.29
CA ASN A 9 -11.17 27.96 -12.71
C ASN A 9 -12.08 26.73 -12.90
N HIS A 10 -12.90 26.79 -13.94
CA HIS A 10 -14.14 26.00 -14.06
C HIS A 10 -13.93 24.48 -13.92
N GLY A 11 -14.94 23.79 -13.37
CA GLY A 11 -14.91 22.36 -13.00
C GLY A 11 -14.82 21.34 -14.14
N LYS A 12 -14.14 21.65 -15.24
CA LYS A 12 -13.73 20.69 -16.27
C LYS A 12 -12.50 19.91 -15.76
N VAL A 13 -12.48 18.59 -15.93
CA VAL A 13 -11.29 17.78 -15.62
C VAL A 13 -10.23 18.06 -16.70
N SER A 14 -8.97 18.28 -16.29
CA SER A 14 -7.89 18.52 -17.25
C SER A 14 -7.64 17.27 -18.10
N ILE A 15 -7.56 17.46 -19.41
CA ILE A 15 -7.28 16.40 -20.39
C ILE A 15 -5.93 15.74 -20.08
N ALA A 16 -4.92 16.51 -19.67
CA ALA A 16 -3.60 15.97 -19.30
C ALA A 16 -3.67 14.97 -18.12
N VAL A 17 -4.54 15.22 -17.13
CA VAL A 17 -4.75 14.31 -15.99
C VAL A 17 -5.47 13.04 -16.43
N ILE A 18 -6.47 13.15 -17.33
CA ILE A 18 -7.15 11.97 -17.90
C ILE A 18 -6.15 11.13 -18.69
N LEU A 19 -5.37 11.75 -19.57
CA LEU A 19 -4.38 11.06 -20.41
C LEU A 19 -3.29 10.36 -19.58
N SER A 20 -2.86 10.92 -18.43
CA SER A 20 -1.87 10.24 -17.60
C SER A 20 -2.42 8.99 -16.90
N TYR A 21 -3.70 8.96 -16.52
CA TYR A 21 -4.33 7.75 -16.02
C TYR A 21 -4.64 6.73 -17.12
N VAL A 22 -4.98 7.17 -18.34
CA VAL A 22 -5.04 6.26 -19.51
C VAL A 22 -3.66 5.65 -19.79
N PHE A 23 -2.58 6.43 -19.63
CA PHE A 23 -1.22 5.94 -19.76
C PHE A 23 -0.82 4.94 -18.66
N ASP A 24 -1.26 5.14 -17.40
CA ASP A 24 -1.09 4.13 -16.34
C ASP A 24 -1.74 2.79 -16.73
N TRP A 25 -2.98 2.82 -17.24
CA TRP A 25 -3.67 1.60 -17.73
C TRP A 25 -2.96 0.95 -18.90
N ILE A 26 -2.41 1.72 -19.84
CA ILE A 26 -1.59 1.20 -20.95
C ILE A 26 -0.31 0.52 -20.41
N ILE A 27 0.37 1.11 -19.43
CA ILE A 27 1.54 0.49 -18.77
C ILE A 27 1.16 -0.85 -18.12
N LEU A 28 0.02 -0.92 -17.41
CA LEU A 28 -0.46 -2.16 -16.80
C LEU A 28 -0.78 -3.25 -17.84
N ILE A 29 -1.39 -2.88 -18.97
CA ILE A 29 -1.67 -3.81 -20.07
C ILE A 29 -0.37 -4.30 -20.71
N ILE A 30 0.61 -3.42 -20.94
CA ILE A 30 1.93 -3.78 -21.47
C ILE A 30 2.69 -4.71 -20.50
N ALA A 31 2.64 -4.45 -19.20
CA ALA A 31 3.23 -5.32 -18.18
C ALA A 31 2.55 -6.70 -18.16
N GLY A 32 1.21 -6.74 -18.24
CA GLY A 32 0.46 -8.00 -18.39
C GLY A 32 0.86 -8.79 -19.64
N ALA A 33 0.98 -8.11 -20.78
CA ALA A 33 1.43 -8.72 -22.03
C ALA A 33 2.87 -9.23 -21.97
N LEU A 34 3.79 -8.48 -21.35
CA LEU A 34 5.17 -8.93 -21.11
C LEU A 34 5.23 -10.19 -20.24
N GLY A 35 4.43 -10.24 -19.17
CA GLY A 35 4.30 -11.42 -18.32
C GLY A 35 3.73 -12.64 -19.07
N ALA A 36 2.87 -12.42 -20.06
CA ALA A 36 2.32 -13.47 -20.92
C ALA A 36 3.36 -13.95 -21.96
N VAL A 37 4.13 -13.05 -22.58
CA VAL A 37 5.27 -13.41 -23.44
C VAL A 37 6.27 -14.27 -22.67
N PHE A 38 6.58 -13.92 -21.43
CA PHE A 38 7.40 -14.78 -20.56
C PHE A 38 6.72 -16.13 -20.26
N ALA A 39 5.40 -16.20 -20.06
CA ALA A 39 4.72 -17.49 -19.81
C ALA A 39 4.86 -18.49 -20.99
N TYR A 40 4.92 -18.00 -22.24
CA TYR A 40 5.07 -18.84 -23.44
C TYR A 40 6.52 -19.08 -23.88
N GLN A 41 7.46 -18.21 -23.51
CA GLN A 41 8.87 -18.38 -23.86
C GLN A 41 9.46 -19.67 -23.24
N THR A 42 10.27 -20.40 -24.00
CA THR A 42 10.89 -21.66 -23.56
C THR A 42 11.78 -21.41 -22.32
N PRO A 43 11.67 -22.21 -21.25
CA PRO A 43 12.44 -21.99 -20.04
C PRO A 43 13.87 -22.54 -20.20
N ASN A 44 14.78 -22.07 -19.35
CA ASN A 44 16.00 -22.80 -19.04
C ASN A 44 15.65 -24.22 -18.54
N LYS A 45 16.51 -25.20 -18.79
CA LYS A 45 16.28 -26.62 -18.46
C LYS A 45 17.45 -27.13 -17.66
N ARG A 46 17.42 -26.88 -16.35
CA ARG A 46 18.52 -27.25 -15.45
C ARG A 46 18.71 -28.78 -15.44
N PRO A 47 19.94 -29.31 -15.56
CA PRO A 47 20.22 -30.73 -15.40
C PRO A 47 19.74 -31.27 -14.06
N PHE A 48 19.20 -32.49 -14.08
CA PHE A 48 18.58 -33.19 -12.95
C PHE A 48 19.09 -34.62 -12.89
N SER A 49 18.84 -35.37 -11.80
CA SER A 49 19.21 -36.78 -11.71
C SER A 49 17.97 -37.68 -11.79
N LEU A 50 18.12 -38.86 -12.41
CA LEU A 50 17.04 -39.83 -12.57
C LEU A 50 16.68 -40.59 -11.29
N VAL A 51 17.53 -40.50 -10.26
CA VAL A 51 17.37 -41.16 -8.95
C VAL A 51 16.97 -40.19 -7.83
N ASP A 52 16.60 -38.96 -8.17
CA ASP A 52 16.22 -37.92 -7.22
C ASP A 52 14.75 -38.09 -6.77
N PRO A 53 14.49 -38.43 -5.49
CA PRO A 53 13.14 -38.68 -5.00
C PRO A 53 12.27 -37.42 -4.95
N ASP A 54 12.86 -36.23 -4.82
CA ASP A 54 12.10 -34.96 -4.73
C ASP A 54 11.39 -34.65 -6.05
N ILE A 55 11.86 -35.18 -7.19
CA ILE A 55 11.30 -34.97 -8.53
C ILE A 55 10.67 -36.24 -9.16
N SER A 56 10.45 -37.27 -8.34
CA SER A 56 9.91 -38.59 -8.73
C SER A 56 8.39 -38.74 -8.52
N TYR A 57 7.65 -37.66 -8.19
CA TYR A 57 6.21 -37.76 -7.90
C TYR A 57 5.36 -38.00 -9.17
N PRO A 58 4.18 -38.64 -9.05
CA PRO A 58 3.29 -38.91 -10.18
C PRO A 58 2.59 -37.63 -10.66
N HIS A 59 2.66 -37.37 -11.97
CA HIS A 59 2.05 -36.21 -12.61
C HIS A 59 0.54 -36.16 -12.39
N GLN A 60 0.06 -35.06 -11.79
CA GLN A 60 -1.37 -34.84 -11.56
C GLN A 60 -1.99 -34.12 -12.76
N ASN A 61 -2.64 -34.89 -13.64
CA ASN A 61 -3.35 -34.38 -14.83
C ASN A 61 -4.44 -33.35 -14.47
N HIS A 62 -5.12 -33.53 -13.33
CA HIS A 62 -6.17 -32.63 -12.85
C HIS A 62 -5.65 -31.82 -11.65
N GLU A 63 -5.42 -30.52 -11.85
CA GLU A 63 -5.01 -29.60 -10.79
C GLU A 63 -6.22 -29.08 -9.99
N LYS A 64 -6.17 -29.09 -8.64
CA LYS A 64 -7.35 -28.78 -7.79
C LYS A 64 -7.85 -27.36 -7.94
N ILE A 65 -6.92 -26.42 -8.07
CA ILE A 65 -7.16 -25.07 -8.57
C ILE A 65 -6.58 -25.03 -9.98
N SER A 66 -7.42 -24.71 -10.96
CA SER A 66 -6.97 -24.49 -12.33
C SER A 66 -6.43 -23.09 -12.52
N THR A 67 -5.52 -22.91 -13.49
CA THR A 67 -5.01 -21.58 -13.85
C THR A 67 -6.13 -20.58 -14.23
N ALA A 68 -7.25 -21.05 -14.79
CA ALA A 68 -8.43 -20.24 -15.06
C ALA A 68 -9.20 -19.88 -13.77
N LEU A 69 -9.39 -20.84 -12.85
CA LEU A 69 -10.03 -20.60 -11.55
C LEU A 69 -9.20 -19.65 -10.68
N LEU A 70 -7.86 -19.75 -10.72
CA LEU A 70 -6.94 -18.78 -10.12
C LEU A 70 -7.23 -17.36 -10.64
N GLY A 71 -7.43 -17.17 -11.94
CA GLY A 71 -7.82 -15.89 -12.52
C GLY A 71 -9.15 -15.36 -11.97
N VAL A 72 -10.16 -16.23 -11.84
CA VAL A 72 -11.45 -15.86 -11.23
C VAL A 72 -11.27 -15.46 -9.76
N LEU A 73 -10.56 -16.25 -8.97
CA LEU A 73 -10.39 -16.03 -7.53
C LEU A 73 -9.47 -14.84 -7.19
N ALA A 74 -8.45 -14.54 -8.01
CA ALA A 74 -7.44 -13.53 -7.69
C ALA A 74 -7.59 -12.20 -8.48
N LEU A 75 -8.35 -12.18 -9.58
CA LEU A 75 -8.65 -10.94 -10.33
C LEU A 75 -10.14 -10.60 -10.28
N VAL A 76 -11.00 -11.51 -10.72
CA VAL A 76 -12.43 -11.21 -10.95
C VAL A 76 -13.17 -11.01 -9.62
N VAL A 77 -13.02 -11.92 -8.66
CA VAL A 77 -13.65 -11.84 -7.34
C VAL A 77 -13.17 -10.59 -6.56
N PRO A 78 -11.86 -10.27 -6.49
CA PRO A 78 -11.39 -9.01 -5.92
C PRO A 78 -11.95 -7.76 -6.62
N ALA A 79 -11.99 -7.71 -7.95
CA ALA A 79 -12.56 -6.57 -8.67
C ALA A 79 -14.06 -6.38 -8.36
N ILE A 80 -14.84 -7.45 -8.28
CA ILE A 80 -16.26 -7.42 -7.90
C ILE A 80 -16.42 -6.96 -6.44
N ILE A 81 -15.63 -7.47 -5.49
CA ILE A 81 -15.73 -7.07 -4.09
C ILE A 81 -15.30 -5.60 -3.90
N ILE A 82 -14.24 -5.14 -4.58
CA ILE A 82 -13.84 -3.72 -4.61
C ILE A 82 -14.97 -2.84 -5.14
N LEU A 83 -15.65 -3.26 -6.21
CA LEU A 83 -16.81 -2.56 -6.77
C LEU A 83 -17.95 -2.48 -5.75
N LEU A 84 -18.38 -3.61 -5.20
CA LEU A 84 -19.48 -3.68 -4.23
C LEU A 84 -19.19 -2.84 -2.98
N VAL A 85 -18.01 -3.01 -2.37
CA VAL A 85 -17.59 -2.26 -1.17
C VAL A 85 -17.46 -0.77 -1.45
N THR A 86 -16.97 -0.36 -2.62
CA THR A 86 -16.91 1.07 -2.97
C THR A 86 -18.29 1.65 -3.19
N PHE A 87 -19.22 0.91 -3.80
CA PHE A 87 -20.58 1.38 -4.01
C PHE A 87 -21.45 1.35 -2.74
N THR A 88 -21.13 0.56 -1.72
CA THR A 88 -21.85 0.54 -0.43
C THR A 88 -21.22 1.46 0.63
N LEU A 89 -19.90 1.40 0.87
CA LEU A 89 -19.25 2.08 2.01
C LEU A 89 -18.72 3.49 1.71
N VAL A 90 -18.66 3.91 0.44
CA VAL A 90 -18.37 5.30 0.05
C VAL A 90 -19.68 5.97 -0.37
N PRO A 91 -20.08 7.14 0.18
CA PRO A 91 -19.34 7.98 1.11
C PRO A 91 -19.39 7.46 2.54
N GLY A 92 -18.29 7.60 3.28
CA GLY A 92 -18.27 7.34 4.71
C GLY A 92 -19.13 8.35 5.50
N PRO A 93 -19.44 8.06 6.78
CA PRO A 93 -20.38 8.84 7.60
C PRO A 93 -19.92 10.28 7.90
N THR A 94 -18.68 10.64 7.57
CA THR A 94 -18.10 11.99 7.72
C THR A 94 -18.53 12.97 6.63
N VAL A 95 -19.27 12.54 5.60
CA VAL A 95 -19.74 13.42 4.50
C VAL A 95 -21.10 14.03 4.86
N PRO A 96 -21.25 15.37 4.93
CA PRO A 96 -22.53 16.02 5.24
C PRO A 96 -23.63 15.70 4.23
N LYS A 97 -24.87 15.54 4.72
CA LYS A 97 -26.07 15.27 3.88
C LYS A 97 -26.39 16.38 2.87
N SER A 98 -25.80 17.56 3.01
CA SER A 98 -25.91 18.71 2.09
C SER A 98 -25.01 18.60 0.84
N VAL A 99 -24.12 17.60 0.74
CA VAL A 99 -23.21 17.45 -0.40
C VAL A 99 -23.97 16.92 -1.64
N PRO A 100 -23.93 17.61 -2.80
CA PRO A 100 -24.61 17.17 -4.01
C PRO A 100 -24.18 15.78 -4.49
N SER A 101 -25.15 14.96 -4.91
CA SER A 101 -24.96 13.57 -5.35
C SER A 101 -23.89 13.40 -6.43
N ALA A 102 -23.72 14.40 -7.32
CA ALA A 102 -22.67 14.39 -8.35
C ALA A 102 -21.24 14.34 -7.77
N LEU A 103 -20.99 14.99 -6.62
CA LEU A 103 -19.70 14.92 -5.93
C LEU A 103 -19.48 13.57 -5.24
N ILE A 104 -20.57 12.98 -4.71
CA ILE A 104 -20.56 11.63 -4.14
C ILE A 104 -20.24 10.58 -5.22
N TRP A 105 -20.88 10.67 -6.38
CA TRP A 105 -20.58 9.81 -7.54
C TRP A 105 -19.14 9.99 -8.04
N LYS A 106 -18.66 11.23 -8.19
CA LYS A 106 -17.26 11.50 -8.53
C LYS A 106 -16.29 10.86 -7.54
N ARG A 107 -16.60 10.87 -6.24
CA ARG A 107 -15.80 10.23 -5.19
C ARG A 107 -15.88 8.70 -5.22
N LYS A 108 -17.06 8.10 -5.40
CA LYS A 108 -17.22 6.64 -5.60
C LYS A 108 -16.41 6.14 -6.80
N LEU A 109 -16.53 6.82 -7.95
CA LEU A 109 -15.80 6.46 -9.18
C LEU A 109 -14.28 6.64 -9.03
N TRP A 110 -13.84 7.67 -8.30
CA TRP A 110 -12.42 7.88 -7.98
C TRP A 110 -11.83 6.75 -7.14
N GLU A 111 -12.49 6.41 -6.03
CA GLU A 111 -12.06 5.32 -5.14
C GLU A 111 -12.03 3.98 -5.86
N LEU A 112 -13.02 3.70 -6.73
CA LEU A 112 -13.06 2.50 -7.56
C LEU A 112 -11.87 2.46 -8.54
N HIS A 113 -11.62 3.57 -9.23
CA HIS A 113 -10.53 3.69 -10.20
C HIS A 113 -9.15 3.47 -9.57
N ALA A 114 -8.85 4.13 -8.44
CA ALA A 114 -7.60 3.94 -7.72
C ALA A 114 -7.43 2.50 -7.18
N SER A 115 -8.53 1.88 -6.74
CA SER A 115 -8.52 0.49 -6.23
C SER A 115 -8.32 -0.54 -7.34
N LEU A 116 -8.89 -0.33 -8.53
CA LEU A 116 -8.68 -1.21 -9.68
C LEU A 116 -7.27 -1.03 -10.28
N LEU A 117 -6.73 0.20 -10.32
CA LEU A 117 -5.34 0.44 -10.70
C LEU A 117 -4.35 -0.27 -9.76
N GLY A 118 -4.58 -0.23 -8.44
CA GLY A 118 -3.72 -0.91 -7.47
C GLY A 118 -3.81 -2.44 -7.53
N LEU A 119 -5.00 -3.00 -7.76
CA LEU A 119 -5.17 -4.44 -8.01
C LEU A 119 -4.43 -4.86 -9.29
N GLY A 120 -4.61 -4.10 -10.38
CA GLY A 120 -3.93 -4.33 -11.66
C GLY A 120 -2.41 -4.26 -11.54
N LEU A 121 -1.88 -3.26 -10.83
CA LEU A 121 -0.44 -3.12 -10.56
C LEU A 121 0.12 -4.31 -9.77
N SER A 122 -0.59 -4.74 -8.72
CA SER A 122 -0.18 -5.89 -7.91
C SER A 122 -0.08 -7.18 -8.73
N LEU A 123 -1.13 -7.49 -9.50
CA LEU A 123 -1.20 -8.68 -10.33
C LEU A 123 -0.20 -8.64 -11.50
N ALA A 124 -0.05 -7.51 -12.17
CA ALA A 124 0.90 -7.35 -13.28
C ALA A 124 2.35 -7.52 -12.81
N LEU A 125 2.73 -6.90 -11.68
CA LEU A 125 4.07 -7.06 -11.10
C LEU A 125 4.33 -8.53 -10.69
N ALA A 126 3.39 -9.18 -10.01
CA ALA A 126 3.52 -10.60 -9.66
C ALA A 126 3.68 -11.49 -10.90
N PHE A 127 2.92 -11.24 -11.96
CA PHE A 127 2.93 -12.03 -13.19
C PHE A 127 4.24 -11.86 -13.98
N VAL A 128 4.74 -10.63 -14.16
CA VAL A 128 6.03 -10.35 -14.81
C VAL A 128 7.18 -10.98 -14.03
N ILE A 129 7.28 -10.71 -12.72
CA ILE A 129 8.38 -11.20 -11.87
C ILE A 129 8.40 -12.74 -11.88
N THR A 130 7.24 -13.38 -11.67
CA THR A 130 7.18 -14.85 -11.55
C THR A 130 7.54 -15.54 -12.86
N ASN A 131 7.01 -15.10 -14.01
CA ASN A 131 7.30 -15.77 -15.29
C ASN A 131 8.73 -15.50 -15.78
N GLY A 132 9.27 -14.30 -15.54
CA GLY A 132 10.68 -14.02 -15.80
C GLY A 132 11.61 -14.92 -14.97
N MET A 133 11.36 -15.05 -13.66
CA MET A 133 12.12 -15.94 -12.78
C MET A 133 11.99 -17.41 -13.16
N LYS A 134 10.78 -17.91 -13.46
CA LYS A 134 10.52 -19.28 -13.94
C LYS A 134 11.43 -19.67 -15.11
N ASN A 135 11.50 -18.82 -16.12
CA ASN A 135 12.29 -19.11 -17.32
C ASN A 135 13.79 -18.98 -17.08
N LEU A 136 14.23 -18.07 -16.21
CA LEU A 136 15.65 -17.90 -15.88
C LEU A 136 16.20 -19.10 -15.10
N PHE A 137 15.49 -19.54 -14.06
CA PHE A 137 15.98 -20.57 -13.15
C PHE A 137 15.76 -22.01 -13.63
N GLY A 138 14.70 -22.28 -14.41
CA GLY A 138 14.50 -23.59 -15.02
C GLY A 138 14.41 -24.75 -14.02
N ARG A 139 13.90 -24.52 -12.80
CA ARG A 139 13.87 -25.53 -11.73
C ARG A 139 12.86 -26.66 -12.07
N PRO A 140 13.30 -27.93 -12.07
CA PRO A 140 12.42 -29.09 -12.02
C PRO A 140 11.27 -28.95 -11.02
N ARG A 141 10.07 -29.41 -11.39
CA ARG A 141 8.95 -29.65 -10.49
C ARG A 141 9.09 -30.99 -9.77
N PRO A 142 8.38 -31.20 -8.64
CA PRO A 142 8.34 -32.51 -8.00
C PRO A 142 7.78 -33.64 -8.89
N ASP A 143 7.00 -33.29 -9.92
CA ASP A 143 6.46 -34.22 -10.92
C ASP A 143 7.26 -34.24 -12.25
N LEU A 144 8.55 -33.87 -12.28
CA LEU A 144 9.32 -33.81 -13.53
C LEU A 144 9.55 -35.19 -14.18
N ILE A 145 9.99 -36.20 -13.43
CA ILE A 145 10.39 -37.48 -14.04
C ILE A 145 9.20 -38.17 -14.72
N SER A 146 8.02 -38.11 -14.09
CA SER A 146 6.78 -38.68 -14.64
C SER A 146 6.21 -37.89 -15.84
N ARG A 147 6.55 -36.61 -16.01
CA ARG A 147 6.29 -35.85 -17.26
C ARG A 147 7.30 -36.17 -18.36
N CYS A 148 8.55 -36.42 -17.98
CA CYS A 148 9.70 -36.53 -18.89
C CYS A 148 9.65 -37.81 -19.75
N ASP A 149 9.24 -38.95 -19.17
CA ASP A 149 9.44 -40.29 -19.74
C ASP A 149 10.91 -40.48 -20.20
N PRO A 150 11.87 -40.61 -19.26
CA PRO A 150 13.29 -40.64 -19.60
C PRO A 150 13.68 -41.91 -20.38
N ASP A 151 14.46 -41.75 -21.45
CA ASP A 151 15.06 -42.87 -22.17
C ASP A 151 16.18 -43.54 -21.37
N MET A 152 15.78 -44.54 -20.57
CA MET A 152 16.66 -45.35 -19.74
C MET A 152 17.70 -46.16 -20.54
N ALA A 153 17.53 -46.34 -21.87
CA ALA A 153 18.52 -47.02 -22.70
C ALA A 153 19.68 -46.10 -23.13
N ASN A 154 19.46 -44.77 -23.13
CA ASN A 154 20.41 -43.79 -23.67
C ASN A 154 21.00 -42.83 -22.62
N ILE A 155 20.96 -43.17 -21.32
CA ILE A 155 21.42 -42.31 -20.21
C ILE A 155 22.82 -41.74 -20.46
N ALA A 156 23.77 -42.56 -20.93
CA ALA A 156 25.16 -42.15 -21.18
C ALA A 156 25.32 -41.04 -22.23
N LYS A 157 24.38 -40.93 -23.19
CA LYS A 157 24.38 -39.91 -24.25
C LYS A 157 24.03 -38.51 -23.72
N TYR A 158 23.24 -38.44 -22.66
CA TYR A 158 22.75 -37.19 -22.06
C TYR A 158 23.44 -36.87 -20.71
N ALA A 159 24.49 -37.62 -20.37
CA ALA A 159 25.15 -37.63 -19.06
C ALA A 159 26.12 -36.45 -18.86
N VAL A 160 25.64 -35.39 -18.21
CA VAL A 160 26.39 -34.17 -17.86
C VAL A 160 26.87 -34.16 -16.40
N GLY A 161 27.67 -33.14 -16.06
CA GLY A 161 28.36 -33.01 -14.77
C GLY A 161 29.87 -33.19 -14.90
N GLY A 162 30.63 -32.39 -14.15
CA GLY A 162 32.09 -32.38 -14.14
C GLY A 162 32.69 -33.10 -12.94
N GLY A 163 33.95 -33.53 -13.09
CA GLY A 163 34.68 -34.36 -12.13
C GLY A 163 34.71 -35.84 -12.52
N ASN A 164 35.64 -36.60 -11.94
CA ASN A 164 35.70 -38.05 -12.12
C ASN A 164 34.48 -38.69 -11.46
N ARG A 165 33.66 -39.38 -12.25
CA ARG A 165 32.34 -39.87 -11.83
C ARG A 165 32.48 -41.21 -11.09
N PRO A 166 32.05 -41.32 -9.82
CA PRO A 166 31.70 -42.62 -9.24
C PRO A 166 30.47 -43.17 -9.98
N GLU A 167 30.39 -44.48 -10.13
CA GLU A 167 29.21 -45.11 -10.73
C GLU A 167 27.98 -44.89 -9.83
N GLY A 168 26.89 -44.37 -10.41
CA GLY A 168 25.59 -44.22 -9.74
C GLY A 168 24.96 -42.83 -9.82
N ILE A 169 25.73 -41.73 -9.77
CA ILE A 169 25.17 -40.36 -9.80
C ILE A 169 25.51 -39.69 -11.14
N VAL A 170 24.56 -39.71 -12.04
CA VAL A 170 24.60 -38.98 -13.32
C VAL A 170 23.55 -37.86 -13.28
N LEU A 171 23.95 -36.65 -13.64
CA LEU A 171 23.03 -35.59 -14.04
C LEU A 171 22.74 -35.73 -15.53
N VAL A 172 21.50 -35.56 -15.93
CA VAL A 172 21.06 -35.65 -17.32
C VAL A 172 20.48 -34.34 -17.82
N GLU A 173 20.71 -34.05 -19.10
CA GLU A 173 20.01 -32.98 -19.81
C GLU A 173 18.58 -33.39 -20.16
N ALA A 174 17.70 -32.40 -20.32
CA ALA A 174 16.30 -32.60 -20.71
C ALA A 174 16.10 -33.26 -22.11
N GLY A 175 17.17 -33.43 -22.89
CA GLY A 175 17.15 -34.18 -24.15
C GLY A 175 16.92 -35.69 -24.00
N ILE A 176 17.00 -36.23 -22.77
CA ILE A 176 16.67 -37.63 -22.45
C ILE A 176 15.15 -37.90 -22.41
N CYS A 177 14.33 -36.86 -22.30
CA CYS A 177 12.88 -36.98 -22.16
C CYS A 177 12.23 -37.35 -23.49
N ARG A 178 11.46 -38.45 -23.51
CA ARG A 178 10.74 -38.96 -24.69
C ARG A 178 9.40 -38.28 -24.92
N GLN A 179 8.94 -37.48 -23.95
CA GLN A 179 7.70 -36.71 -23.98
C GLN A 179 7.55 -35.90 -25.29
N THR A 180 6.46 -36.17 -26.02
CA THR A 180 6.16 -35.50 -27.29
C THR A 180 5.48 -34.14 -27.09
N ASP A 181 4.74 -33.94 -26.00
CA ASP A 181 4.19 -32.62 -25.68
C ASP A 181 5.25 -31.70 -25.04
N LYS A 182 5.72 -30.75 -25.86
CA LYS A 182 6.60 -29.66 -25.43
C LYS A 182 6.01 -28.83 -24.28
N TYR A 183 4.69 -28.63 -24.20
CA TYR A 183 4.08 -27.84 -23.14
C TYR A 183 4.20 -28.54 -21.78
N THR A 184 3.80 -29.80 -21.68
CA THR A 184 3.89 -30.62 -20.45
C THR A 184 5.33 -30.75 -19.96
N LEU A 185 6.27 -30.99 -20.88
CA LEU A 185 7.70 -31.05 -20.57
C LEU A 185 8.25 -29.71 -20.06
N GLU A 186 7.97 -28.60 -20.74
CA GLU A 186 8.47 -27.29 -20.34
C GLU A 186 7.80 -26.73 -19.08
N ASP A 187 6.53 -27.03 -18.83
CA ASP A 187 5.92 -26.74 -17.53
C ASP A 187 6.65 -27.50 -16.40
N GLY A 188 7.16 -28.70 -16.66
CA GLY A 188 8.01 -29.47 -15.75
C GLY A 188 9.28 -28.76 -15.27
N PHE A 189 9.80 -27.78 -16.04
CA PHE A 189 10.97 -26.95 -15.66
C PHE A 189 10.60 -25.57 -15.11
N ARG A 190 9.30 -25.25 -14.93
CA ARG A 190 8.84 -23.95 -14.42
C ARG A 190 8.40 -24.02 -12.94
N SER A 191 9.12 -24.73 -12.07
CA SER A 191 8.73 -24.86 -10.65
C SER A 191 8.97 -23.60 -9.81
N TYR A 192 10.14 -22.97 -9.93
CA TYR A 192 10.52 -21.85 -9.05
C TYR A 192 10.39 -20.48 -9.75
N PRO A 193 9.70 -19.48 -9.17
CA PRO A 193 8.77 -19.55 -8.03
C PRO A 193 7.36 -19.96 -8.46
N SER A 194 6.49 -20.28 -7.49
CA SER A 194 5.13 -20.73 -7.76
C SER A 194 4.19 -19.58 -8.18
N GLY A 195 3.80 -19.56 -9.46
CA GLY A 195 2.90 -18.56 -10.03
C GLY A 195 1.47 -18.55 -9.47
N HIS A 196 0.96 -19.70 -9.04
CA HIS A 196 -0.32 -19.75 -8.32
C HIS A 196 -0.21 -19.08 -6.94
N SER A 197 0.94 -19.24 -6.27
CA SER A 197 1.18 -18.67 -4.95
C SER A 197 1.39 -17.16 -5.03
N SER A 198 2.18 -16.67 -5.99
CA SER A 198 2.39 -15.23 -6.19
C SER A 198 1.17 -14.48 -6.71
N PHE A 199 0.44 -15.04 -7.69
CA PHE A 199 -0.72 -14.37 -8.28
C PHE A 199 -1.93 -14.38 -7.32
N SER A 200 -2.16 -15.48 -6.59
CA SER A 200 -3.22 -15.50 -5.56
C SER A 200 -2.90 -14.56 -4.40
N ALA A 201 -1.65 -14.54 -3.92
CA ALA A 201 -1.25 -13.63 -2.86
C ALA A 201 -1.34 -12.16 -3.30
N ALA A 202 -0.90 -11.84 -4.52
CA ALA A 202 -1.03 -10.49 -5.08
C ALA A 202 -2.48 -10.00 -5.06
N GLY A 203 -3.41 -10.74 -5.68
CA GLY A 203 -4.81 -10.34 -5.76
C GLY A 203 -5.54 -10.35 -4.41
N LEU A 204 -5.37 -11.42 -3.63
CA LEU A 204 -6.14 -11.64 -2.41
C LEU A 204 -5.56 -10.92 -1.19
N VAL A 205 -4.24 -10.79 -1.04
CA VAL A 205 -3.67 -9.94 0.03
C VAL A 205 -3.93 -8.46 -0.28
N TYR A 206 -3.92 -8.05 -1.55
CA TYR A 206 -4.37 -6.70 -1.92
C TYR A 206 -5.84 -6.48 -1.52
N LEU A 207 -6.72 -7.44 -1.79
CA LEU A 207 -8.12 -7.38 -1.33
C LEU A 207 -8.22 -7.30 0.19
N SER A 208 -7.44 -8.10 0.94
CA SER A 208 -7.40 -8.05 2.40
C SER A 208 -6.97 -6.67 2.93
N LEU A 209 -5.96 -6.05 2.33
CA LEU A 209 -5.50 -4.69 2.66
C LEU A 209 -6.55 -3.63 2.32
N PHE A 210 -7.22 -3.76 1.16
CA PHE A 210 -8.33 -2.89 0.77
C PHE A 210 -9.50 -3.00 1.76
N LEU A 211 -9.94 -4.21 2.11
CA LEU A 211 -10.99 -4.45 3.10
C LEU A 211 -10.60 -3.90 4.47
N ALA A 212 -9.37 -4.15 4.93
CA ALA A 212 -8.85 -3.57 6.17
C ALA A 212 -8.89 -2.03 6.18
N SER A 213 -8.57 -1.40 5.05
CA SER A 213 -8.67 0.05 4.87
C SER A 213 -10.12 0.54 4.96
N LYS A 214 -11.06 -0.07 4.21
CA LYS A 214 -12.47 0.35 4.18
C LYS A 214 -13.26 0.03 5.45
N LEU A 215 -12.83 -0.98 6.21
CA LEU A 215 -13.43 -1.41 7.48
C LEU A 215 -12.71 -0.81 8.72
N ALA A 216 -11.78 0.13 8.51
CA ALA A 216 -10.99 0.79 9.57
C ALA A 216 -10.27 -0.19 10.52
N LEU A 217 -9.74 -1.30 9.99
CA LEU A 217 -8.99 -2.29 10.75
C LEU A 217 -7.56 -1.81 11.05
N THR A 218 -7.45 -0.88 11.99
CA THR A 218 -6.18 -0.47 12.58
C THR A 218 -5.81 -1.42 13.72
N VAL A 219 -4.52 -1.74 13.84
CA VAL A 219 -3.99 -2.26 15.10
C VAL A 219 -3.97 -1.08 16.08
N PRO A 220 -4.61 -1.17 17.27
CA PRO A 220 -4.60 -0.08 18.24
C PRO A 220 -3.18 0.31 18.62
N PHE A 221 -2.84 1.59 18.42
CA PHE A 221 -1.54 2.15 18.82
C PHE A 221 -1.76 3.42 19.65
N LEU A 222 -0.90 3.65 20.64
CA LEU A 222 -0.86 4.91 21.37
C LEU A 222 -0.10 5.92 20.52
N ALA A 223 -0.79 6.99 20.10
CA ALA A 223 -0.15 8.07 19.36
C ALA A 223 0.85 8.80 20.27
N PRO A 224 2.12 9.02 19.84
CA PRO A 224 3.05 9.83 20.60
C PRO A 224 2.49 11.24 20.79
N ARG A 225 2.30 11.67 22.05
CA ARG A 225 1.98 13.08 22.35
C ARG A 225 3.16 13.94 21.92
N ALA A 226 2.87 15.08 21.27
CA ALA A 226 3.87 16.12 21.09
C ALA A 226 4.38 16.59 22.45
N TYR A 227 5.67 16.93 22.55
CA TYR A 227 6.30 17.36 23.79
C TYR A 227 5.68 18.68 24.29
N THR A 228 4.76 18.59 25.25
CA THR A 228 4.34 19.69 26.11
C THR A 228 5.20 19.69 27.37
N SER A 229 5.68 20.86 27.78
CA SER A 229 6.70 21.06 28.83
C SER A 229 6.25 20.75 30.27
N ASP A 230 5.09 20.11 30.43
CA ASP A 230 4.37 19.96 31.70
C ASP A 230 3.81 18.53 31.86
N SER A 231 4.63 17.53 31.55
CA SER A 231 4.23 16.11 31.49
C SER A 231 5.03 15.21 32.44
N THR A 232 4.44 14.89 33.59
CA THR A 232 4.88 13.74 34.40
C THR A 232 4.25 12.44 33.85
N PRO A 233 5.02 11.33 33.72
CA PRO A 233 4.59 10.16 32.98
C PRO A 233 3.71 9.21 33.82
N TYR A 234 2.40 9.41 33.80
CA TYR A 234 1.43 8.55 34.50
C TYR A 234 0.42 7.91 33.54
N HIS A 235 0.61 6.62 33.22
CA HIS A 235 -0.36 5.80 32.50
C HIS A 235 -1.33 5.10 33.48
N SER A 236 -2.17 5.85 34.19
CA SER A 236 -3.14 5.24 35.11
C SER A 236 -4.32 4.61 34.36
N ALA A 237 -4.49 3.30 34.46
CA ALA A 237 -5.65 2.60 33.88
C ALA A 237 -6.99 2.96 34.58
N PHE A 238 -6.91 3.50 35.81
CA PHE A 238 -8.05 3.97 36.60
C PHE A 238 -7.67 5.32 37.24
N PRO A 239 -8.14 6.47 36.72
CA PRO A 239 -7.80 7.79 37.24
C PRO A 239 -8.10 7.97 38.73
N SER A 240 -9.24 7.41 39.18
CA SER A 240 -9.72 7.42 40.57
C SER A 240 -8.86 6.65 41.58
N ARG A 241 -7.77 6.01 41.15
CA ARG A 241 -6.78 5.37 42.03
C ARG A 241 -5.48 6.17 42.21
N ASN A 242 -5.33 7.31 41.54
CA ASN A 242 -4.21 8.20 41.76
C ASN A 242 -4.44 9.01 43.04
N PRO A 243 -3.52 9.05 44.01
CA PRO A 243 -3.69 9.85 45.22
C PRO A 243 -3.67 11.35 44.89
N PRO A 244 -4.59 12.18 45.44
CA PRO A 244 -4.56 13.62 45.24
C PRO A 244 -3.31 14.21 45.87
N ARG A 245 -2.47 14.88 45.06
CA ARG A 245 -1.19 15.47 45.49
C ARG A 245 -1.43 16.77 46.29
N HIS A 246 -1.79 16.64 47.56
CA HIS A 246 -1.84 17.75 48.50
C HIS A 246 -0.50 18.00 49.22
N GLN A 247 -0.26 19.27 49.54
CA GLN A 247 0.65 19.78 50.59
C GLN A 247 2.16 19.51 50.48
N ARG A 248 2.87 20.48 49.88
CA ARG A 248 3.79 21.38 50.61
C ARG A 248 3.44 22.80 50.13
N HIS A 249 2.97 23.68 51.01
CA HIS A 249 3.72 24.80 51.63
C HIS A 249 4.28 25.79 50.57
N ASP A 250 4.04 27.11 50.65
CA ASP A 250 3.64 27.94 51.82
C ASP A 250 2.39 28.84 51.62
N SER A 251 2.05 29.60 52.66
CA SER A 251 0.81 30.38 52.84
C SER A 251 0.86 31.81 52.29
N GLU A 252 -0.29 32.37 51.84
CA GLU A 252 -0.91 33.54 52.49
C GLU A 252 -2.30 33.94 51.92
N LEU A 253 -3.00 34.81 52.66
CA LEU A 253 -4.23 35.58 52.37
C LEU A 253 -5.54 34.87 51.93
N SER A 254 -6.45 34.83 52.91
CA SER A 254 -7.92 34.73 52.84
C SER A 254 -8.62 35.39 51.64
N GLY A 255 -9.61 34.70 51.05
CA GLY A 255 -10.62 35.32 50.17
C GLY A 255 -11.56 34.37 49.43
N LYS A 256 -12.83 34.24 49.88
CA LYS A 256 -13.96 33.51 49.27
C LYS A 256 -13.74 32.04 48.85
N GLN A 257 -14.39 31.14 49.58
CA GLN A 257 -14.60 29.75 49.17
C GLN A 257 -15.49 29.67 47.91
N ILE A 258 -14.90 29.27 46.79
CA ILE A 258 -15.57 28.63 45.65
C ILE A 258 -14.82 27.30 45.45
N ASP A 259 -15.53 26.19 45.22
CA ASP A 259 -14.93 24.83 45.18
C ASP A 259 -14.16 24.54 43.88
N ILE A 260 -13.14 25.36 43.63
CA ILE A 260 -12.15 25.24 42.55
C ILE A 260 -11.37 23.92 42.67
N SER A 261 -11.20 23.40 43.89
CA SER A 261 -10.62 22.07 44.17
C SER A 261 -11.35 20.95 43.41
N THR A 262 -12.68 20.97 43.39
CA THR A 262 -13.52 19.97 42.71
C THR A 262 -13.39 20.10 41.18
N ALA A 263 -13.39 21.33 40.66
CA ALA A 263 -13.21 21.59 39.22
C ALA A 263 -11.82 21.20 38.72
N LEU A 264 -10.76 21.51 39.49
CA LEU A 264 -9.38 21.18 39.15
C LEU A 264 -9.14 19.65 39.23
N ALA A 265 -9.77 18.97 40.18
CA ALA A 265 -9.76 17.52 40.27
C ALA A 265 -10.48 16.84 39.10
N SER A 266 -11.55 17.44 38.54
CA SER A 266 -12.18 16.96 37.30
C SER A 266 -11.17 17.04 36.14
N GLY A 267 -10.66 18.24 35.84
CA GLY A 267 -9.77 18.46 34.70
C GLY A 267 -8.44 17.70 34.75
N TYR A 268 -7.99 17.27 35.93
CA TYR A 268 -6.88 16.34 36.09
C TYR A 268 -7.26 14.88 35.75
N ASN A 269 -8.41 14.41 36.22
CA ASN A 269 -8.92 13.08 35.89
C ASN A 269 -9.26 12.95 34.39
N ASP A 270 -9.82 13.98 33.76
CA ASP A 270 -10.14 13.98 32.33
C ASP A 270 -8.87 13.76 31.46
N LYS A 271 -7.74 14.38 31.84
CA LYS A 271 -6.43 14.18 31.18
C LYS A 271 -5.87 12.76 31.36
N MET A 272 -6.25 12.06 32.43
CA MET A 272 -5.89 10.67 32.73
C MET A 272 -6.80 9.63 32.04
N VAL A 273 -8.09 9.93 31.86
CA VAL A 273 -9.04 9.07 31.10
C VAL A 273 -8.56 8.85 29.66
N ALA A 274 -7.91 9.85 29.06
CA ALA A 274 -7.57 9.92 27.64
C ALA A 274 -6.93 8.65 27.05
N SER A 275 -5.92 8.05 27.72
CA SER A 275 -5.11 6.97 27.10
C SER A 275 -5.87 5.67 26.84
N ARG A 276 -6.92 5.35 27.60
CA ARG A 276 -7.76 4.17 27.35
C ARG A 276 -8.80 4.40 26.25
N ASN A 277 -9.13 5.66 25.98
CA ASN A 277 -10.16 6.05 25.01
C ASN A 277 -9.56 6.49 23.65
N GLN A 278 -8.24 6.43 23.48
CA GLN A 278 -7.55 6.80 22.23
C GLN A 278 -7.76 5.80 21.09
N ALA A 279 -8.01 4.52 21.39
CA ALA A 279 -8.26 3.49 20.40
C ALA A 279 -9.06 2.32 21.01
N ALA A 280 -9.82 1.62 20.17
CA ALA A 280 -10.49 0.37 20.51
C ALA A 280 -10.13 -0.71 19.49
N ALA A 281 -10.14 -1.98 19.90
CA ALA A 281 -9.96 -3.09 18.97
C ALA A 281 -11.20 -3.21 18.05
N PRO A 282 -11.04 -3.29 16.72
CA PRO A 282 -12.17 -3.51 15.81
C PRO A 282 -12.91 -4.84 16.09
N PRO A 283 -14.23 -4.91 15.87
CA PRO A 283 -15.00 -6.15 16.05
C PRO A 283 -14.44 -7.32 15.23
N LEU A 284 -14.35 -8.50 15.86
CA LEU A 284 -13.71 -9.69 15.27
C LEU A 284 -14.32 -10.13 13.93
N TYR A 285 -15.62 -9.90 13.70
CA TYR A 285 -16.26 -10.26 12.43
C TYR A 285 -15.73 -9.42 11.25
N LEU A 286 -15.33 -8.16 11.47
CA LEU A 286 -14.69 -7.34 10.44
C LEU A 286 -13.28 -7.85 10.12
N LEU A 287 -12.53 -8.26 11.15
CA LEU A 287 -11.23 -8.90 10.98
C LEU A 287 -11.34 -10.22 10.19
N LEU A 288 -12.35 -11.03 10.47
CA LEU A 288 -12.65 -12.26 9.71
C LEU A 288 -12.95 -11.94 8.23
N ILE A 289 -13.82 -10.95 7.96
CA ILE A 289 -14.14 -10.52 6.58
C ILE A 289 -12.87 -10.08 5.82
N ALA A 290 -11.96 -9.35 6.47
CA ALA A 290 -10.74 -8.87 5.84
C ALA A 290 -9.64 -9.94 5.69
N ILE A 291 -9.57 -10.97 6.54
CA ILE A 291 -8.54 -12.02 6.46
C ILE A 291 -8.95 -13.21 5.58
N ILE A 292 -10.25 -13.45 5.37
CA ILE A 292 -10.77 -14.53 4.51
C ILE A 292 -10.09 -14.61 3.13
N PRO A 293 -9.86 -13.50 2.39
CA PRO A 293 -9.13 -13.56 1.12
C PRO A 293 -7.70 -14.07 1.28
N THR A 294 -6.96 -13.61 2.30
CA THR A 294 -5.60 -14.13 2.59
C THR A 294 -5.64 -15.63 2.92
N LEU A 295 -6.62 -16.10 3.70
CA LEU A 295 -6.80 -17.53 3.98
C LEU A 295 -7.10 -18.35 2.72
N LEU A 296 -7.88 -17.79 1.78
CA LEU A 296 -8.13 -18.40 0.47
C LEU A 296 -6.83 -18.48 -0.37
N SER A 297 -5.96 -17.47 -0.32
CA SER A 297 -4.64 -17.55 -0.98
C SER A 297 -3.76 -18.64 -0.34
N VAL A 298 -3.76 -18.76 1.01
CA VAL A 298 -3.06 -19.86 1.68
C VAL A 298 -3.61 -21.22 1.24
N TYR A 299 -4.92 -21.40 1.11
CA TYR A 299 -5.51 -22.63 0.57
C TYR A 299 -5.06 -22.91 -0.87
N VAL A 300 -5.08 -21.91 -1.76
CA VAL A 300 -4.55 -22.03 -3.14
C VAL A 300 -3.08 -22.47 -3.13
N CYS A 301 -2.25 -21.89 -2.26
CA CYS A 301 -0.86 -22.30 -2.05
C CYS A 301 -0.75 -23.76 -1.57
N SER A 302 -1.56 -24.19 -0.60
CA SER A 302 -1.58 -25.58 -0.11
C SER A 302 -1.91 -26.58 -1.20
N THR A 303 -2.81 -26.25 -2.15
CA THR A 303 -3.07 -27.16 -3.28
C THR A 303 -1.82 -27.42 -4.12
N ARG A 304 -0.95 -26.43 -4.31
CA ARG A 304 0.28 -26.57 -5.11
C ARG A 304 1.29 -27.54 -4.51
N PHE A 305 1.27 -27.71 -3.20
CA PHE A 305 2.03 -28.74 -2.49
C PHE A 305 1.34 -30.11 -2.61
N SER A 306 0.02 -30.17 -2.35
CA SER A 306 -0.73 -31.44 -2.40
C SER A 306 -0.87 -32.06 -3.78
N ASP A 307 -0.72 -31.25 -4.83
CA ASP A 307 -0.85 -31.68 -6.24
C ASP A 307 0.54 -32.00 -6.84
N PHE A 308 1.59 -32.08 -6.01
CA PHE A 308 3.00 -32.29 -6.36
C PHE A 308 3.56 -31.34 -7.42
N ARG A 309 2.93 -30.15 -7.58
CA ARG A 309 3.33 -29.18 -8.59
C ARG A 309 4.53 -28.32 -8.17
N HIS A 310 4.75 -28.11 -6.87
CA HIS A 310 5.76 -27.18 -6.36
C HIS A 310 6.34 -27.61 -5.01
N HIS A 311 7.63 -27.35 -4.79
CA HIS A 311 8.27 -27.53 -3.48
C HIS A 311 7.81 -26.44 -2.49
N GLY A 312 7.90 -26.69 -1.19
CA GLY A 312 7.53 -25.71 -0.16
C GLY A 312 8.23 -24.34 -0.31
N PHE A 313 9.52 -24.34 -0.67
CA PHE A 313 10.26 -23.10 -0.94
C PHE A 313 9.74 -22.33 -2.16
N ASP A 314 9.34 -23.03 -3.24
CA ASP A 314 8.78 -22.41 -4.44
C ASP A 314 7.44 -21.70 -4.13
N ILE A 315 6.67 -22.26 -3.21
CA ILE A 315 5.39 -21.74 -2.73
C ILE A 315 5.61 -20.54 -1.81
N LEU A 316 6.47 -20.66 -0.80
CA LEU A 316 6.77 -19.58 0.16
C LEU A 316 7.37 -18.36 -0.54
N PHE A 317 8.32 -18.55 -1.46
CA PHE A 317 8.91 -17.43 -2.21
C PHE A 317 7.90 -16.80 -3.17
N GLY A 318 7.04 -17.61 -3.80
CA GLY A 318 5.92 -17.11 -4.61
C GLY A 318 4.98 -16.22 -3.78
N PHE A 319 4.51 -16.72 -2.63
CA PHE A 319 3.64 -15.98 -1.72
C PHE A 319 4.30 -14.68 -1.21
N LEU A 320 5.61 -14.69 -0.94
CA LEU A 320 6.38 -13.51 -0.56
C LEU A 320 6.43 -12.45 -1.68
N ILE A 321 6.66 -12.83 -2.94
CA ILE A 321 6.56 -11.91 -4.09
C ILE A 321 5.17 -11.26 -4.11
N GLY A 322 4.10 -12.07 -4.10
CA GLY A 322 2.72 -11.60 -4.19
C GLY A 322 2.34 -10.65 -3.04
N THR A 323 2.69 -11.02 -1.80
CA THR A 323 2.48 -10.19 -0.62
C THR A 323 3.22 -8.85 -0.70
N THR A 324 4.47 -8.86 -1.19
CA THR A 324 5.29 -7.65 -1.33
C THR A 324 4.70 -6.70 -2.37
N VAL A 325 4.31 -7.20 -3.55
CA VAL A 325 3.71 -6.35 -4.60
C VAL A 325 2.28 -5.93 -4.26
N ALA A 326 1.52 -6.72 -3.48
CA ALA A 326 0.24 -6.30 -2.90
C ALA A 326 0.41 -5.12 -1.94
N PHE A 327 1.33 -5.21 -0.99
CA PHE A 327 1.60 -4.13 -0.04
C PHE A 327 2.08 -2.85 -0.75
N PHE A 328 3.03 -2.97 -1.68
CA PHE A 328 3.51 -1.86 -2.49
C PHE A 328 2.38 -1.19 -3.28
N SER A 329 1.61 -1.97 -4.06
CA SER A 329 0.55 -1.43 -4.93
C SER A 329 -0.62 -0.87 -4.14
N PHE A 330 -0.95 -1.46 -2.99
CA PHE A 330 -1.91 -0.88 -2.05
C PHE A 330 -1.41 0.48 -1.57
N ARG A 331 -0.17 0.57 -1.07
CA ARG A 331 0.40 1.79 -0.49
C ARG A 331 0.66 2.91 -1.51
N PHE A 332 0.81 2.55 -2.79
CA PHE A 332 0.95 3.46 -3.93
C PHE A 332 -0.37 4.17 -4.29
N TYR A 333 -1.52 3.50 -4.15
CA TYR A 333 -2.84 4.07 -4.47
C TYR A 333 -3.71 4.44 -3.26
N HIS A 334 -3.38 3.96 -2.06
CA HIS A 334 -4.10 4.24 -0.82
C HIS A 334 -3.25 4.91 0.25
N LEU A 335 -3.93 5.70 1.09
CA LEU A 335 -3.38 6.18 2.34
C LEU A 335 -3.09 5.00 3.30
N PRO A 336 -2.10 5.12 4.21
CA PRO A 336 -1.83 4.07 5.19
C PRO A 336 -3.03 3.83 6.11
N ILE A 337 -3.39 2.56 6.35
CA ILE A 337 -4.61 2.15 7.07
C ILE A 337 -4.74 2.84 8.44
N SER A 338 -3.62 3.08 9.15
CA SER A 338 -3.55 3.73 10.46
C SER A 338 -3.86 5.23 10.50
N GLN A 339 -3.84 5.93 9.36
CA GLN A 339 -4.04 7.40 9.29
C GLN A 339 -4.98 7.83 8.16
N GLY A 340 -5.26 6.95 7.20
CA GLY A 340 -5.94 7.28 5.95
C GLY A 340 -7.46 7.34 6.00
N ALA A 341 -8.09 6.93 7.11
CA ALA A 341 -9.55 6.84 7.26
C ALA A 341 -10.25 6.13 6.08
N GLY A 342 -9.58 5.14 5.48
CA GLY A 342 -10.08 4.34 4.36
C GLY A 342 -9.96 4.96 2.95
N TRP A 343 -9.37 6.15 2.78
CA TRP A 343 -9.34 6.84 1.48
C TRP A 343 -8.18 6.45 0.55
N SER A 344 -8.42 6.56 -0.76
CA SER A 344 -7.38 6.56 -1.80
C SER A 344 -6.59 7.88 -1.83
N TRP A 345 -5.45 7.91 -2.51
CA TRP A 345 -4.77 9.18 -2.83
C TRP A 345 -5.61 10.03 -3.79
N GLY A 346 -5.51 11.35 -3.66
CA GLY A 346 -6.18 12.28 -4.57
C GLY A 346 -5.61 12.27 -6.00
N PRO A 347 -6.34 12.82 -6.99
CA PRO A 347 -5.87 12.92 -8.37
C PRO A 347 -4.64 13.83 -8.49
N ARG A 348 -3.74 13.50 -9.44
CA ARG A 348 -2.62 14.35 -9.86
C ARG A 348 -3.12 15.74 -10.28
N SER A 349 -2.33 16.79 -10.02
CA SER A 349 -2.60 18.13 -10.54
C SER A 349 -2.18 18.26 -12.01
N ALA A 350 -2.80 19.19 -12.74
CA ALA A 350 -2.64 19.30 -14.20
C ALA A 350 -1.21 19.69 -14.64
N ASP A 351 -0.51 20.48 -13.81
CA ASP A 351 0.89 20.89 -13.98
C ASP A 351 1.88 19.73 -13.78
N ARG A 352 1.45 18.63 -13.12
CA ARG A 352 2.31 17.49 -12.72
C ARG A 352 1.76 16.17 -13.24
N ALA A 353 0.87 16.20 -14.24
CA ALA A 353 0.06 15.05 -14.63
C ALA A 353 0.89 13.83 -15.05
N PHE A 354 2.04 14.03 -15.70
CA PHE A 354 2.95 12.97 -16.13
C PHE A 354 4.26 12.91 -15.33
N TRP A 355 4.74 14.05 -14.84
CA TRP A 355 6.02 14.17 -14.13
C TRP A 355 5.97 15.37 -13.19
N ALA A 356 6.47 15.21 -11.96
CA ALA A 356 6.53 16.30 -10.99
C ALA A 356 7.84 17.11 -11.06
N GLY A 357 8.96 16.48 -11.44
CA GLY A 357 10.31 17.06 -11.38
C GLY A 357 11.06 16.68 -10.09
N VAL A 358 12.39 16.64 -10.17
CA VAL A 358 13.25 16.43 -8.99
C VAL A 358 13.21 17.68 -8.12
N GLY A 359 13.09 17.51 -6.80
CA GLY A 359 12.92 18.61 -5.84
C GLY A 359 11.49 19.13 -5.70
N VAL A 360 10.54 18.68 -6.53
CA VAL A 360 9.12 19.04 -6.44
C VAL A 360 8.39 17.99 -5.60
N GLY A 361 7.99 18.37 -4.38
CA GLY A 361 7.66 17.40 -3.32
C GLY A 361 6.46 16.47 -3.55
N SER A 362 5.53 16.78 -4.45
CA SER A 362 4.36 15.92 -4.73
C SER A 362 3.72 16.20 -6.10
N TYR A 363 3.08 15.16 -6.64
CA TYR A 363 2.20 15.18 -7.82
C TYR A 363 0.87 15.94 -7.62
N VAL A 364 0.62 16.43 -6.40
CA VAL A 364 -0.44 17.39 -6.10
C VAL A 364 0.20 18.76 -5.87
N SER A 365 -0.20 19.75 -6.67
CA SER A 365 0.21 21.14 -6.49
C SER A 365 -0.37 21.74 -5.20
N SER A 366 0.50 22.37 -4.40
CA SER A 366 0.14 23.16 -3.22
C SER A 366 0.36 24.65 -3.53
N ALA A 367 -0.39 25.55 -2.87
CA ALA A 367 -0.26 26.99 -3.06
C ALA A 367 1.15 27.55 -2.75
N SER A 368 1.95 26.82 -1.96
CA SER A 368 3.35 27.14 -1.64
C SER A 368 4.38 26.39 -2.50
N SER A 369 3.96 25.53 -3.43
CA SER A 369 4.88 24.83 -4.33
C SER A 369 5.36 25.75 -5.45
N PRO A 370 6.66 25.77 -5.79
CA PRO A 370 7.11 26.35 -7.05
C PRO A 370 6.37 25.71 -8.23
N VAL A 371 5.83 26.53 -9.12
CA VAL A 371 5.24 26.06 -10.39
C VAL A 371 6.37 25.86 -11.39
N GLY A 372 6.50 24.65 -11.92
CA GLY A 372 7.53 24.30 -12.89
C GLY A 372 7.27 24.95 -14.25
N GLY A 373 7.90 26.09 -14.52
CA GLY A 373 7.91 26.73 -15.83
C GLY A 373 7.03 27.97 -15.95
N VAL A 374 7.66 29.14 -15.77
CA VAL A 374 7.28 30.46 -16.32
C VAL A 374 5.79 30.84 -16.28
N HIS A 375 5.38 31.49 -15.19
CA HIS A 375 4.69 32.79 -15.30
C HIS A 375 5.08 33.68 -14.12
N HIS A 376 5.81 34.75 -14.39
CA HIS A 376 6.38 35.62 -13.36
C HIS A 376 5.56 36.91 -13.22
N ASP A 377 4.28 36.75 -12.88
CA ASP A 377 3.41 37.88 -12.60
C ASP A 377 3.94 38.64 -11.38
N LYS A 378 4.19 39.94 -11.56
CA LYS A 378 4.78 40.80 -10.52
C LYS A 378 3.70 41.26 -9.54
N ASN A 379 4.13 41.49 -8.29
CA ASN A 379 3.39 42.10 -7.16
C ASN A 379 2.55 41.16 -6.28
N THR A 380 3.21 40.46 -5.36
CA THR A 380 2.85 40.48 -3.93
C THR A 380 4.13 40.44 -3.09
N SER A 381 4.18 41.25 -2.03
CA SER A 381 5.24 41.19 -1.01
C SER A 381 5.12 39.94 -0.15
N TYR A 382 6.25 39.42 0.34
CA TYR A 382 6.26 38.33 1.31
C TYR A 382 5.86 38.85 2.70
N GLU A 383 4.91 38.16 3.34
CA GLU A 383 4.72 38.21 4.79
C GLU A 383 4.45 36.78 5.28
N SER A 384 5.30 36.28 6.19
CA SER A 384 5.46 34.84 6.43
C SER A 384 4.67 34.34 7.64
N ASN A 385 3.35 34.18 7.50
CA ASN A 385 2.53 33.56 8.54
C ASN A 385 2.52 32.02 8.44
N VAL A 386 3.17 31.38 9.41
CA VAL A 386 3.20 29.91 9.57
C VAL A 386 1.95 29.46 10.32
N THR A 387 0.89 29.11 9.59
CA THR A 387 -0.36 28.60 10.20
C THR A 387 -0.14 27.19 10.75
N ARG A 388 -0.26 27.02 12.07
CA ARG A 388 -0.36 25.69 12.71
C ARG A 388 -1.79 25.13 12.55
N PRO A 389 -1.97 23.79 12.55
CA PRO A 389 -3.30 23.18 12.59
C PRO A 389 -3.83 23.18 14.04
N GLY A 390 -4.70 24.14 14.34
CA GLY A 390 -5.38 24.35 15.62
C GLY A 390 -6.24 25.61 15.53
N ASP A 391 -7.21 25.73 16.43
CA ASP A 391 -8.14 26.87 16.60
C ASP A 391 -9.42 26.81 15.73
N LEU A 392 -10.43 26.15 16.30
CA LEU A 392 -11.86 26.32 16.03
C LEU A 392 -12.52 26.66 17.37
N GLU A 393 -13.50 27.57 17.36
CA GLU A 393 -14.12 28.19 18.56
C GLU A 393 -13.12 29.11 19.29
N GLU A 394 -13.37 30.40 19.56
CA GLU A 394 -14.58 31.12 20.00
C GLU A 394 -14.84 32.40 19.15
N GLY A 395 -15.88 33.22 19.33
CA GLY A 395 -17.00 33.25 20.31
C GLY A 395 -17.53 34.68 20.52
N GLY A 396 -16.72 35.70 20.20
CA GLY A 396 -17.13 37.09 19.97
C GLY A 396 -17.20 38.01 21.20
N LEU A 397 -16.95 39.31 20.98
CA LEU A 397 -17.54 40.48 21.67
C LEU A 397 -16.99 41.78 21.05
N GLU A 398 -17.63 42.92 21.34
CA GLU A 398 -17.31 44.23 20.75
C GLU A 398 -16.20 45.00 21.50
N GLY A 399 -15.50 45.90 20.81
CA GLY A 399 -14.51 46.81 21.41
C GLY A 399 -14.00 47.85 20.43
N THR A 400 -14.43 49.11 20.58
CA THR A 400 -13.99 50.26 19.77
C THR A 400 -12.79 51.00 20.40
N HIS A 401 -12.25 51.97 19.67
CA HIS A 401 -11.04 52.81 19.92
C HIS A 401 -9.72 52.27 19.33
N GLY A 402 -8.83 53.07 18.72
CA GLY A 402 -9.00 54.44 18.19
C GLY A 402 -7.96 55.47 18.66
N HIS A 403 -6.75 55.48 18.08
CA HIS A 403 -5.85 56.64 18.15
C HIS A 403 -4.86 56.77 16.98
N ASN A 404 -4.41 57.99 16.71
CA ASN A 404 -3.37 58.34 15.74
C ASN A 404 -1.98 58.40 16.39
N ARG A 405 -0.91 58.21 15.60
CA ARG A 405 0.21 59.17 15.43
C ARG A 405 1.27 58.69 14.42
N ASN A 406 1.29 59.34 13.26
CA ASN A 406 2.40 60.12 12.70
C ASN A 406 3.87 59.86 13.13
N ASP A 407 4.72 59.94 12.09
CA ASP A 407 6.14 60.39 12.05
C ASP A 407 7.19 59.48 12.75
N ASP A 408 8.42 59.30 12.27
CA ASP A 408 9.24 60.08 11.31
C ASP A 408 10.09 59.21 10.34
N ILE A 409 10.85 59.84 9.42
CA ILE A 409 11.73 59.20 8.41
C ILE A 409 13.19 59.65 8.57
N GLU A 410 14.19 58.74 8.57
CA GLU A 410 15.56 59.08 8.08
C GLU A 410 16.39 57.88 7.53
N LEU A 411 17.02 58.14 6.37
CA LEU A 411 18.37 57.76 5.87
C LEU A 411 18.91 56.30 5.83
N LEU A 412 19.16 55.86 4.58
CA LEU A 412 20.22 54.93 4.12
C LEU A 412 21.54 55.73 3.82
N PRO A 413 22.74 55.17 3.46
CA PRO A 413 22.98 53.87 2.77
C PRO A 413 24.33 53.08 3.00
N ARG A 414 24.42 51.88 2.39
CA ARG A 414 25.61 51.20 1.77
C ARG A 414 26.97 51.21 2.52
N SER A 415 27.58 50.07 2.88
CA SER A 415 28.27 49.07 1.98
C SER A 415 29.15 48.12 2.86
N VAL A 416 29.99 47.14 2.44
CA VAL A 416 30.61 46.71 1.15
C VAL A 416 30.51 45.17 0.98
N GLN A 417 31.61 44.42 0.75
CA GLN A 417 31.71 42.95 0.56
C GLN A 417 33.12 42.41 0.87
N ALA A 418 33.22 41.20 1.44
CA ALA A 418 34.24 40.13 1.22
C ALA A 418 33.91 38.97 2.20
N ARG A 419 33.79 37.66 1.91
CA ARG A 419 34.21 36.71 0.84
C ARG A 419 35.53 35.95 1.14
N VAL A 420 35.48 34.62 0.92
CA VAL A 420 36.56 33.60 0.99
C VAL A 420 36.83 33.10 2.43
N VAL A 421 36.99 31.79 2.70
CA VAL A 421 36.95 30.59 1.83
C VAL A 421 35.54 29.99 1.78
#